data_AF-A0A818TMT5-F1
#
_entry.id   AF-A0A818TMT5-F1
#
_cell.length_a   1.000
_cell.length_b   1.000
_cell.length_c   1.000
_cell.angle_alpha   90.00
_cell.angle_beta   90.00
_cell.angle_gamma   90.00
#
_symmetry.space_group_name_H-M   'P 1'
#
loop_
_entity.id
_entity.type
_entity.pdbx_description
1 polymer ?
#
loop_
_entity_poly.entity_id
_entity_poly.type
_entity_poly.pdbx_seq_one_letter_code
_entity_poly.pdbx_strand_id
1 'polypeptide(L)'
;MRIEWATTAPRWRRARRGLCLEGQCPTSACEAFNRTVIMSLGFRRFDMLSDVGLATTKCPICKQYVEPVTCSFNNCWWRYEGIKRSQSQAPESCSCDWKHADDAYYRFDENHGEEVSWLKLVFEVVEQMSSEAPLNPVEVERETEEQTESIESRIWMPFTESNMSASTTTPPQSRLATAPIAVPASNQVSSSIEENTTNVNWFIRQGEFWCPWRSNNCTNKLAIPGQGVIEIMQRKSVPFELHLSNKSDPHDSEAYSIILSVNKNNVTLRTSTTELCTSTESFHVLQSEQGCWHRYWISLYAANRNVQYGIGEIRPLFSIFNTNITENESGLMKNICYLHVKMNSNENMLTELADLKYQIRFYISKNPIVYDYPLFIVPQHQYNLENYAFATCIPPSKLEKPCKHLYDTIINFQLNADDFPDLTSVIDKSIKNPKGWCHKKLIEKANRFGKSNIKATYLRLTVGEREGIAPGHSFVIEVWPPGHFSPIHNHGNAYGIIRVLYGEILVKLYPALTLNMPQYKPIEQICHEGTVTWMAPSLNQTHQVKHVDLYGKCCVSIQCYAYGPKDQEHYEFFDYIANDERSIGHFDPKSDMDFFDFKELMRQERQHVFSSSS
;
A
#
# COMPACT_ATOMS: atom_id res chain seq x y z
N MET A 1 -20.77 14.90 28.08
CA MET A 1 -20.79 15.48 29.45
C MET A 1 -19.51 16.28 29.72
N ARG A 2 -19.60 17.55 30.19
CA ARG A 2 -18.44 18.36 30.64
C ARG A 2 -18.12 18.05 32.11
N ILE A 3 -16.84 17.90 32.46
CA ILE A 3 -16.38 17.57 33.82
C ILE A 3 -15.24 18.52 34.20
N GLU A 4 -15.33 19.18 35.36
CA GLU A 4 -14.28 20.09 35.86
C GLU A 4 -13.00 19.35 36.27
N TRP A 5 -11.86 20.04 36.19
CA TRP A 5 -10.57 19.48 36.61
C TRP A 5 -10.46 19.29 38.13
N ALA A 6 -10.06 18.09 38.55
CA ALA A 6 -9.71 17.82 39.94
C ALA A 6 -8.29 18.30 40.27
N THR A 7 -8.12 19.00 41.39
CA THR A 7 -6.80 19.47 41.89
C THR A 7 -5.85 18.32 42.26
N THR A 8 -6.37 17.11 42.46
CA THR A 8 -5.59 15.89 42.64
C THR A 8 -6.15 14.79 41.73
N ALA A 9 -5.26 14.11 41.00
CA ALA A 9 -5.61 12.98 40.14
C ALA A 9 -4.51 11.91 40.19
N PRO A 10 -4.87 10.61 40.34
CA PRO A 10 -3.91 9.52 40.30
C PRO A 10 -3.23 9.43 38.93
N ARG A 11 -2.05 8.83 38.86
CA ARG A 11 -1.17 8.88 37.67
C ARG A 11 -1.85 8.40 36.38
N TRP A 12 -2.82 7.49 36.48
CA TRP A 12 -3.58 6.93 35.36
C TRP A 12 -4.86 7.71 34.99
N ARG A 13 -5.23 8.77 35.71
CA ARG A 13 -6.35 9.69 35.39
C ARG A 13 -5.88 11.08 34.97
N ARG A 14 -4.63 11.21 34.49
CA ARG A 14 -4.09 12.48 34.01
C ARG A 14 -4.29 12.59 32.50
N ALA A 15 -5.13 13.54 32.09
CA ALA A 15 -5.36 13.87 30.68
C ALA A 15 -4.25 14.79 30.11
N ARG A 16 -4.28 14.99 28.80
CA ARG A 16 -3.58 16.05 28.07
C ARG A 16 -4.55 16.65 27.05
N ARG A 17 -4.26 17.87 26.60
CA ARG A 17 -5.03 18.61 25.58
C ARG A 17 -5.28 17.77 24.32
N GLY A 18 -6.44 17.95 23.69
CA GLY A 18 -6.90 17.15 22.55
C GLY A 18 -7.70 15.91 22.95
N LEU A 19 -7.66 14.88 22.10
CA LEU A 19 -8.36 13.61 22.29
C LEU A 19 -7.75 12.80 23.45
N CYS A 20 -8.61 12.27 24.30
CA CYS A 20 -8.28 11.27 25.31
C CYS A 20 -9.27 10.10 25.22
N LEU A 21 -8.80 8.87 25.41
CA LEU A 21 -9.64 7.67 25.49
C LEU A 21 -9.71 7.14 26.94
N GLU A 22 -10.80 6.47 27.30
CA GLU A 22 -10.96 5.81 28.59
C GLU A 22 -11.23 4.31 28.42
N GLY A 23 -10.59 3.49 29.26
CA GLY A 23 -10.77 2.04 29.30
C GLY A 23 -10.23 1.44 30.61
N GLN A 24 -10.57 0.20 30.94
CA GLN A 24 -10.09 -0.43 32.19
C GLN A 24 -8.75 -1.17 31.98
N CYS A 25 -7.80 -1.04 32.92
CA CYS A 25 -6.53 -1.76 32.81
C CYS A 25 -6.68 -3.25 33.21
N PRO A 26 -6.41 -4.21 32.30
CA PRO A 26 -6.56 -5.65 32.59
C PRO A 26 -5.35 -6.27 33.29
N THR A 27 -4.24 -5.54 33.44
CA THR A 27 -2.98 -6.09 33.97
C THR A 27 -3.02 -6.18 35.50
N SER A 28 -3.14 -7.38 36.06
CA SER A 28 -3.21 -7.63 37.52
C SER A 28 -2.03 -7.06 38.33
N ALA A 29 -0.83 -7.00 37.74
CA ALA A 29 0.37 -6.41 38.35
C ALA A 29 0.45 -4.88 38.25
N CYS A 30 -0.57 -4.20 37.72
CA CYS A 30 -0.59 -2.75 37.54
C CYS A 30 -1.26 -2.03 38.72
N GLU A 31 -0.69 -0.89 39.14
CA GLU A 31 -1.31 0.04 40.11
C GLU A 31 -2.74 0.46 39.73
N ALA A 32 -3.05 0.45 38.42
CA ALA A 32 -4.34 0.80 37.86
C ALA A 32 -5.24 -0.41 37.51
N PHE A 33 -4.93 -1.64 37.97
CA PHE A 33 -5.72 -2.84 37.68
C PHE A 33 -7.21 -2.67 38.05
N ASN A 34 -8.11 -3.04 37.12
CA ASN A 34 -9.56 -2.82 37.22
C ASN A 34 -9.96 -1.36 37.55
N ARG A 35 -9.11 -0.38 37.22
CA ARG A 35 -9.43 1.04 37.25
C ARG A 35 -9.50 1.58 35.82
N THR A 36 -10.42 2.50 35.58
CA THR A 36 -10.49 3.25 34.32
C THR A 36 -9.26 4.15 34.21
N VAL A 37 -8.49 4.00 33.13
CA VAL A 37 -7.31 4.82 32.81
C VAL A 37 -7.61 5.76 31.66
N ILE A 38 -6.94 6.90 31.64
CA ILE A 38 -6.98 7.87 30.54
C ILE A 38 -5.76 7.67 29.63
N MET A 39 -6.02 7.60 28.33
CA MET A 39 -5.04 7.39 27.27
C MET A 39 -5.06 8.61 26.34
N SER A 40 -4.13 9.55 26.56
CA SER A 40 -4.11 10.81 25.81
C SER A 40 -3.48 10.66 24.43
N LEU A 41 -4.26 10.91 23.38
CA LEU A 41 -3.86 10.82 21.98
C LEU A 41 -3.51 12.19 21.38
N GLY A 42 -3.99 13.29 21.96
CA GLY A 42 -3.72 14.65 21.48
C GLY A 42 -4.60 15.05 20.30
N PHE A 43 -4.18 16.07 19.54
CA PHE A 43 -4.87 16.50 18.33
C PHE A 43 -4.58 15.51 17.20
N ARG A 44 -5.62 14.81 16.72
CA ARG A 44 -5.56 13.88 15.59
C ARG A 44 -6.96 13.52 15.08
N ARG A 45 -7.01 12.87 13.91
CA ARG A 45 -8.12 11.99 13.52
C ARG A 45 -7.93 10.61 14.16
N PHE A 46 -9.01 9.97 14.60
CA PHE A 46 -8.98 8.66 15.24
C PHE A 46 -10.29 7.89 15.08
N ASP A 47 -10.23 6.66 14.56
CA ASP A 47 -11.33 5.71 14.48
C ASP A 47 -11.35 4.78 15.71
N MET A 48 -12.45 4.81 16.47
CA MET A 48 -12.67 3.99 17.66
C MET A 48 -12.75 2.49 17.40
N LEU A 49 -12.86 2.06 16.14
CA LEU A 49 -12.93 0.64 15.76
C LEU A 49 -11.70 0.17 14.98
N SER A 50 -11.04 1.05 14.22
CA SER A 50 -9.92 0.68 13.34
C SER A 50 -8.54 1.22 13.74
N ASP A 51 -8.43 2.35 14.46
CA ASP A 51 -7.15 2.87 14.96
C ASP A 51 -6.80 2.35 16.39
N VAL A 52 -7.63 1.49 16.96
CA VAL A 52 -7.44 0.86 18.28
C VAL A 52 -6.42 -0.28 18.22
N GLY A 53 -5.49 -0.32 19.17
CA GLY A 53 -4.49 -1.39 19.23
C GLY A 53 -3.30 -1.07 20.13
N LEU A 54 -2.37 -2.03 20.20
CA LEU A 54 -1.13 -1.93 21.00
C LEU A 54 -0.27 -0.69 20.73
N ALA A 55 -0.42 0.01 19.59
CA ALA A 55 0.30 1.26 19.34
C ALA A 55 -0.35 2.49 20.02
N THR A 56 -1.69 2.51 20.13
CA THR A 56 -2.49 3.70 20.47
C THR A 56 -3.12 3.60 21.86
N THR A 57 -3.67 2.44 22.22
CA THR A 57 -4.45 2.26 23.45
C THR A 57 -3.66 1.52 24.54
N LYS A 58 -2.61 2.18 25.03
CA LYS A 58 -1.77 1.67 26.14
C LYS A 58 -2.19 2.26 27.47
N CYS A 59 -2.25 1.43 28.51
CA CYS A 59 -2.30 1.90 29.90
C CYS A 59 -1.13 2.85 30.18
N PRO A 60 -1.35 4.06 30.73
CA PRO A 60 -0.27 5.02 31.01
C PRO A 60 0.75 4.50 32.04
N ILE A 61 0.41 3.51 32.85
CA ILE A 61 1.28 2.89 33.86
C ILE A 61 2.04 1.69 33.29
N CYS A 62 1.37 0.53 33.12
CA CYS A 62 2.02 -0.73 32.71
C CYS A 62 2.33 -0.85 31.21
N LYS A 63 1.90 0.11 30.38
CA LYS A 63 2.07 0.16 28.91
C LYS A 63 1.43 -1.00 28.13
N GLN A 64 0.69 -1.88 28.79
CA GLN A 64 -0.10 -2.95 28.16
C GLN A 64 -1.36 -2.39 27.48
N TYR A 65 -1.93 -3.19 26.57
CA TYR A 65 -3.18 -2.89 25.88
C TYR A 65 -4.35 -2.63 26.84
N VAL A 66 -5.22 -1.71 26.45
CA VAL A 66 -6.48 -1.38 27.12
C VAL A 66 -7.54 -1.19 26.04
N GLU A 67 -8.67 -1.86 26.20
CA GLU A 67 -9.85 -1.67 25.35
C GLU A 67 -10.51 -0.31 25.67
N PRO A 68 -10.65 0.63 24.71
CA PRO A 68 -11.29 1.91 24.95
C PRO A 68 -12.82 1.75 24.92
N VAL A 69 -13.49 2.12 26.00
CA VAL A 69 -14.97 2.06 26.11
C VAL A 69 -15.65 3.40 25.78
N THR A 70 -14.89 4.50 25.71
CA THR A 70 -15.38 5.86 25.45
C THR A 70 -14.19 6.81 25.19
N CYS A 71 -14.47 8.04 24.78
CA CYS A 71 -13.47 9.08 24.54
C CYS A 71 -13.85 10.42 25.19
N SER A 72 -12.98 11.41 25.05
CA SER A 72 -13.11 12.74 25.65
C SER A 72 -12.22 13.79 24.98
N PHE A 73 -12.56 15.05 25.18
CA PHE A 73 -11.96 16.23 24.54
C PHE A 73 -11.66 17.30 25.60
N ASN A 74 -10.57 18.04 25.45
CA ASN A 74 -10.24 19.19 26.31
C ASN A 74 -9.27 20.14 25.61
N ASN A 75 -9.47 21.45 25.77
CA ASN A 75 -8.67 22.52 25.13
C ASN A 75 -8.44 22.31 23.62
N CYS A 76 -9.50 21.98 22.89
CA CYS A 76 -9.46 21.59 21.47
C CYS A 76 -10.81 21.77 20.78
N TRP A 77 -10.81 21.85 19.46
CA TRP A 77 -12.00 21.71 18.63
C TRP A 77 -12.15 20.26 18.16
N TRP A 78 -13.36 19.72 18.16
CA TRP A 78 -13.63 18.35 17.76
C TRP A 78 -14.92 18.19 16.96
N ARG A 79 -14.97 17.18 16.09
CA ARG A 79 -16.19 16.68 15.44
C ARG A 79 -16.16 15.16 15.34
N TYR A 80 -17.28 14.54 14.94
CA TYR A 80 -17.32 13.10 14.63
C TYR A 80 -18.18 12.77 13.42
N GLU A 81 -17.87 11.61 12.83
CA GLU A 81 -18.70 10.89 11.87
C GLU A 81 -18.83 9.44 12.34
N GLY A 82 -20.03 8.87 12.28
CA GLY A 82 -20.24 7.48 12.66
C GLY A 82 -21.41 6.81 11.94
N ILE A 83 -21.47 5.49 12.07
CA ILE A 83 -22.55 4.66 11.55
C ILE A 83 -23.02 3.75 12.69
N LYS A 84 -24.27 3.90 13.13
CA LYS A 84 -24.89 3.12 14.21
C LYS A 84 -25.45 1.81 13.67
N ARG A 85 -25.25 0.71 14.40
CA ARG A 85 -25.83 -0.60 14.10
C ARG A 85 -27.20 -0.71 14.77
N SER A 86 -28.27 -0.65 13.97
CA SER A 86 -29.60 -1.07 14.42
C SER A 86 -29.73 -2.60 14.41
N GLN A 87 -30.60 -3.15 15.27
CA GLN A 87 -30.94 -4.58 15.28
C GLN A 87 -32.09 -4.93 14.31
N SER A 88 -32.87 -3.93 13.88
CA SER A 88 -34.14 -4.13 13.15
C SER A 88 -34.32 -3.21 11.94
N GLN A 89 -33.36 -2.32 11.66
CA GLN A 89 -33.39 -1.37 10.55
C GLN A 89 -32.02 -1.32 9.85
N ALA A 90 -31.94 -0.62 8.72
CA ALA A 90 -30.66 -0.34 8.05
C ALA A 90 -29.73 0.50 8.97
N PRO A 91 -28.39 0.39 8.82
CA PRO A 91 -27.46 1.20 9.60
C PRO A 91 -27.63 2.70 9.34
N GLU A 92 -27.72 3.48 10.40
CA GLU A 92 -27.92 4.93 10.34
C GLU A 92 -26.58 5.66 10.37
N SER A 93 -26.39 6.65 9.49
CA SER A 93 -25.20 7.51 9.49
C SER A 93 -25.47 8.79 10.28
N CYS A 94 -24.58 9.14 11.20
CA CYS A 94 -24.66 10.36 12.01
C CYS A 94 -23.32 11.11 12.08
N SER A 95 -23.38 12.39 12.42
CA SER A 95 -22.20 13.24 12.59
C SER A 95 -22.54 14.43 13.48
N CYS A 96 -21.55 15.28 13.78
CA CYS A 96 -21.84 16.64 14.22
C CYS A 96 -20.84 17.64 13.65
N ASP A 97 -21.24 18.91 13.65
CA ASP A 97 -20.34 20.05 13.39
C ASP A 97 -19.23 20.20 14.43
N TRP A 98 -18.26 21.06 14.13
CA TRP A 98 -17.16 21.37 15.02
C TRP A 98 -17.65 22.00 16.34
N LYS A 99 -17.31 21.34 17.45
CA LYS A 99 -17.60 21.77 18.82
C LYS A 99 -16.30 22.14 19.52
N HIS A 100 -16.31 23.25 20.26
CA HIS A 100 -15.20 23.61 21.14
C HIS A 100 -15.31 22.85 22.47
N ALA A 101 -14.21 22.26 22.91
CA ALA A 101 -14.01 21.80 24.28
C ALA A 101 -13.04 22.78 24.97
N ASP A 102 -13.54 23.54 25.95
CA ASP A 102 -12.76 24.50 26.73
C ASP A 102 -11.78 23.81 27.70
N ASP A 103 -11.26 24.53 28.70
CA ASP A 103 -10.37 23.98 29.73
C ASP A 103 -11.13 23.16 30.80
N ALA A 104 -11.82 22.13 30.33
CA ALA A 104 -12.47 21.08 31.11
C ALA A 104 -12.49 19.77 30.31
N TYR A 105 -12.86 18.68 30.97
CA TYR A 105 -12.83 17.34 30.40
C TYR A 105 -14.22 16.95 29.86
N TYR A 106 -14.41 17.10 28.53
CA TYR A 106 -15.66 16.76 27.85
C TYR A 106 -15.66 15.29 27.46
N ARG A 107 -16.24 14.42 28.29
CA ARG A 107 -16.47 13.02 27.96
C ARG A 107 -17.54 12.88 26.87
N PHE A 108 -17.27 12.08 25.85
CA PHE A 108 -18.21 11.76 24.78
C PHE A 108 -19.37 10.91 25.31
N ASP A 109 -20.58 11.37 25.00
CA ASP A 109 -21.86 10.79 25.37
C ASP A 109 -22.89 11.44 24.44
N GLU A 110 -23.42 10.67 23.49
CA GLU A 110 -24.29 11.14 22.42
C GLU A 110 -25.77 10.87 22.73
N ASN A 111 -26.08 9.65 23.19
CA ASN A 111 -27.42 9.18 23.53
C ASN A 111 -27.74 9.28 25.05
N HIS A 112 -27.01 10.10 25.82
CA HIS A 112 -27.23 10.31 27.26
C HIS A 112 -27.25 9.02 28.11
N GLY A 113 -26.36 8.07 27.79
CA GLY A 113 -26.17 6.83 28.55
C GLY A 113 -26.79 5.55 27.98
N GLU A 114 -27.44 5.58 26.81
CA GLU A 114 -27.83 4.35 26.11
C GLU A 114 -26.62 3.62 25.48
N GLU A 115 -26.67 2.30 25.37
CA GLU A 115 -25.60 1.47 24.80
C GLU A 115 -25.69 1.42 23.27
N VAL A 116 -24.87 2.23 22.58
CA VAL A 116 -24.84 2.32 21.12
C VAL A 116 -23.78 1.39 20.53
N SER A 117 -24.18 0.46 19.66
CA SER A 117 -23.28 -0.35 18.84
C SER A 117 -22.91 0.37 17.54
N TRP A 118 -21.62 0.41 17.22
CA TRP A 118 -21.07 1.16 16.08
C TRP A 118 -20.54 0.23 14.98
N LEU A 119 -20.72 0.63 13.71
CA LEU A 119 -20.04 0.07 12.53
C LEU A 119 -18.82 0.91 12.10
N LYS A 120 -18.84 2.20 12.43
CA LYS A 120 -17.79 3.20 12.23
C LYS A 120 -17.99 4.27 13.30
N LEU A 121 -16.93 4.74 13.96
CA LEU A 121 -17.00 5.95 14.80
C LEU A 121 -15.65 6.67 14.76
N VAL A 122 -15.59 7.76 14.02
CA VAL A 122 -14.36 8.53 13.77
C VAL A 122 -14.47 9.91 14.39
N PHE A 123 -13.47 10.28 15.18
CA PHE A 123 -13.29 11.62 15.70
C PHE A 123 -12.22 12.37 14.90
N GLU A 124 -12.42 13.67 14.73
CA GLU A 124 -11.41 14.61 14.24
C GLU A 124 -11.22 15.70 15.29
N VAL A 125 -9.98 15.88 15.77
CA VAL A 125 -9.66 16.78 16.88
C VAL A 125 -8.46 17.65 16.53
N VAL A 126 -8.65 18.97 16.56
CA VAL A 126 -7.64 19.98 16.22
C VAL A 126 -7.42 20.96 17.38
N GLU A 127 -6.25 21.60 17.44
CA GLU A 127 -5.95 22.59 18.47
C GLU A 127 -6.74 23.89 18.26
N GLN A 128 -6.79 24.37 17.01
CA GLN A 128 -7.55 25.54 16.57
C GLN A 128 -8.18 25.23 15.21
N MET A 129 -9.34 25.83 14.92
CA MET A 129 -9.90 25.81 13.56
C MET A 129 -9.12 26.80 12.69
N SER A 130 -8.82 26.41 11.45
CA SER A 130 -8.36 27.34 10.41
C SER A 130 -9.46 28.37 10.10
N SER A 131 -9.07 29.61 9.80
CA SER A 131 -9.99 30.72 9.48
C SER A 131 -10.72 30.60 8.13
N GLU A 132 -10.61 29.44 7.48
CA GLU A 132 -11.26 29.09 6.22
C GLU A 132 -12.03 27.80 6.44
N ALA A 133 -13.36 27.88 6.37
CA ALA A 133 -14.25 26.73 6.36
C ALA A 133 -14.49 26.29 4.91
N PRO A 134 -14.43 24.99 4.58
CA PRO A 134 -14.81 24.53 3.25
C PRO A 134 -16.32 24.71 3.05
N LEU A 135 -16.71 25.43 2.00
CA LEU A 135 -18.11 25.56 1.60
C LEU A 135 -18.65 24.19 1.16
N ASN A 136 -19.87 23.85 1.58
CA ASN A 136 -20.56 22.64 1.14
C ASN A 136 -20.90 22.74 -0.36
N PRO A 137 -20.53 21.75 -1.20
CA PRO A 137 -20.89 21.72 -2.61
C PRO A 137 -22.28 21.10 -2.80
N VAL A 138 -23.33 21.87 -2.49
CA VAL A 138 -24.74 21.56 -2.78
C VAL A 138 -25.41 22.83 -3.30
N GLU A 139 -26.38 22.68 -4.22
CA GLU A 139 -27.17 23.76 -4.83
C GLU A 139 -26.40 24.81 -5.66
N VAL A 140 -25.99 24.41 -6.87
CA VAL A 140 -26.04 25.30 -8.05
C VAL A 140 -26.59 24.52 -9.25
N GLU A 141 -27.90 24.54 -9.45
CA GLU A 141 -28.48 24.27 -10.78
C GLU A 141 -29.80 25.04 -10.94
N ARG A 142 -29.84 25.98 -11.90
CA ARG A 142 -31.00 26.84 -12.27
C ARG A 142 -31.31 27.89 -11.19
N GLU A 143 -31.72 29.12 -11.52
CA GLU A 143 -32.32 29.63 -12.76
C GLU A 143 -31.58 30.86 -13.33
N THR A 144 -31.86 31.18 -14.59
CA THR A 144 -31.48 32.42 -15.26
C THR A 144 -32.72 33.27 -15.50
N GLU A 145 -32.74 34.54 -15.06
CA GLU A 145 -32.92 35.71 -15.94
C GLU A 145 -33.01 37.06 -15.20
N GLU A 146 -32.64 38.11 -15.95
CA GLU A 146 -33.05 39.52 -15.85
C GLU A 146 -32.55 40.54 -14.78
N GLN A 147 -32.66 41.80 -15.22
CA GLN A 147 -32.67 43.09 -14.49
C GLN A 147 -31.36 43.67 -13.88
N THR A 148 -30.50 44.12 -14.80
CA THR A 148 -30.12 45.55 -15.04
C THR A 148 -29.86 46.57 -13.91
N GLU A 149 -28.98 47.54 -14.24
CA GLU A 149 -28.67 48.80 -13.53
C GLU A 149 -27.78 48.70 -12.26
N SER A 150 -26.94 49.68 -11.90
CA SER A 150 -26.29 50.77 -12.68
C SER A 150 -25.14 51.40 -11.84
N ILE A 151 -24.55 52.51 -12.35
CA ILE A 151 -23.61 53.48 -11.73
C ILE A 151 -22.12 53.33 -12.13
N GLU A 152 -21.49 54.49 -12.38
CA GLU A 152 -20.29 54.67 -13.20
C GLU A 152 -19.06 55.19 -12.43
N SER A 153 -17.94 55.27 -13.19
CA SER A 153 -16.84 56.24 -13.07
C SER A 153 -15.70 55.87 -12.09
N ARG A 154 -14.42 56.18 -12.38
CA ARG A 154 -13.90 57.34 -13.15
C ARG A 154 -12.65 57.08 -14.01
N ILE A 155 -12.68 57.64 -15.24
CA ILE A 155 -11.59 58.37 -15.96
C ILE A 155 -10.36 57.53 -16.43
N TRP A 156 -10.17 57.27 -17.75
CA TRP A 156 -9.57 58.10 -18.84
C TRP A 156 -8.01 58.24 -18.77
N MET A 157 -7.18 58.22 -19.83
CA MET A 157 -7.21 57.91 -21.30
C MET A 157 -5.76 58.21 -21.88
N PRO A 158 -5.42 58.31 -23.20
CA PRO A 158 -5.91 57.73 -24.48
C PRO A 158 -4.78 57.20 -25.45
N PHE A 159 -5.13 56.88 -26.72
CA PHE A 159 -4.28 56.65 -27.94
C PHE A 159 -3.46 55.33 -28.05
N THR A 160 -3.37 54.62 -29.21
CA THR A 160 -4.23 54.55 -30.43
C THR A 160 -3.98 53.24 -31.21
N GLU A 161 -4.89 52.90 -32.12
CA GLU A 161 -4.82 51.74 -33.02
C GLU A 161 -3.89 51.94 -34.23
N SER A 162 -3.41 50.84 -34.83
CA SER A 162 -3.68 50.41 -36.22
C SER A 162 -2.54 49.58 -36.85
N ASN A 163 -2.70 48.91 -38.00
CA ASN A 163 -3.68 47.91 -38.46
C ASN A 163 -3.15 47.34 -39.81
N MET A 164 -3.38 46.06 -40.14
CA MET A 164 -3.18 45.48 -41.51
C MET A 164 -1.73 45.50 -42.10
N SER A 165 -1.34 44.79 -43.17
CA SER A 165 -1.79 43.47 -43.72
C SER A 165 -0.81 42.94 -44.80
N ALA A 166 -0.61 41.61 -44.84
CA ALA A 166 -0.42 40.74 -46.03
C ALA A 166 0.73 40.92 -47.06
N SER A 167 1.21 39.75 -47.55
CA SER A 167 1.82 39.50 -48.90
C SER A 167 3.26 40.01 -49.15
N THR A 168 4.13 39.47 -50.04
CA THR A 168 4.17 38.18 -50.81
C THR A 168 5.61 37.91 -51.35
N THR A 169 5.79 36.81 -52.11
CA THR A 169 6.84 36.49 -53.11
C THR A 169 8.14 35.76 -52.70
N THR A 170 8.40 34.69 -53.47
CA THR A 170 9.54 33.74 -53.54
C THR A 170 9.99 33.64 -55.03
N PRO A 171 10.92 32.75 -55.49
CA PRO A 171 11.83 31.82 -54.83
C PRO A 171 13.33 32.25 -55.01
N PRO A 172 14.25 31.73 -55.89
CA PRO A 172 14.23 30.64 -56.88
C PRO A 172 15.21 29.45 -56.66
N GLN A 173 14.62 28.25 -56.58
CA GLN A 173 14.96 27.03 -57.35
C GLN A 173 16.40 26.43 -57.42
N SER A 174 16.50 25.15 -57.05
CA SER A 174 16.75 24.00 -57.96
C SER A 174 17.00 22.69 -57.17
N ARG A 175 16.95 21.47 -57.73
CA ARG A 175 15.92 20.77 -58.55
C ARG A 175 16.42 19.32 -58.78
N LEU A 176 15.55 18.30 -58.64
CA LEU A 176 15.55 16.93 -59.25
C LEU A 176 14.64 16.05 -58.34
N ALA A 177 13.46 15.59 -58.77
CA ALA A 177 13.15 14.49 -59.71
C ALA A 177 13.31 13.08 -59.06
N THR A 178 12.38 12.12 -59.16
CA THR A 178 11.08 12.05 -59.87
C THR A 178 10.11 11.04 -59.22
N ALA A 179 8.82 11.07 -59.56
CA ALA A 179 7.75 10.13 -59.13
C ALA A 179 7.30 9.25 -60.34
N PRO A 180 6.10 8.60 -60.41
CA PRO A 180 5.03 8.31 -59.42
C PRO A 180 4.47 6.84 -59.51
N ILE A 181 3.33 6.52 -58.84
CA ILE A 181 2.06 6.02 -59.49
C ILE A 181 0.98 5.57 -58.47
N ALA A 182 -0.26 6.06 -58.70
CA ALA A 182 -1.61 5.55 -58.36
C ALA A 182 -2.06 5.18 -56.91
N VAL A 183 -3.36 5.45 -56.68
CA VAL A 183 -4.22 5.07 -55.54
C VAL A 183 -5.59 4.65 -56.12
N PRO A 184 -6.33 3.72 -55.48
CA PRO A 184 -7.79 3.86 -55.47
C PRO A 184 -8.48 3.59 -54.12
N ALA A 185 -9.40 4.49 -53.77
CA ALA A 185 -10.66 4.29 -53.04
C ALA A 185 -10.73 3.38 -51.78
N SER A 186 -10.77 4.04 -50.62
CA SER A 186 -11.76 3.88 -49.53
C SER A 186 -12.59 2.59 -49.38
N ASN A 187 -12.62 2.07 -48.15
CA ASN A 187 -13.86 1.54 -47.55
C ASN A 187 -13.92 1.89 -46.05
N GLN A 188 -15.13 2.06 -45.50
CA GLN A 188 -15.31 2.34 -44.07
C GLN A 188 -15.17 1.06 -43.23
N VAL A 189 -14.51 1.16 -42.09
CA VAL A 189 -14.62 0.21 -40.97
C VAL A 189 -14.79 1.01 -39.68
N SER A 190 -15.69 0.57 -38.82
CA SER A 190 -16.05 1.24 -37.56
C SER A 190 -14.92 1.21 -36.55
N SER A 191 -14.65 2.34 -35.89
CA SER A 191 -13.72 2.45 -34.77
C SER A 191 -14.32 1.86 -33.48
N SER A 192 -14.19 0.55 -33.29
CA SER A 192 -14.26 -0.05 -31.96
C SER A 192 -12.97 0.25 -31.20
N ILE A 193 -13.08 0.97 -30.08
CA ILE A 193 -11.95 1.18 -29.17
C ILE A 193 -11.73 -0.14 -28.42
N GLU A 194 -10.74 -0.93 -28.83
CA GLU A 194 -10.25 -2.03 -28.01
C GLU A 194 -9.40 -1.46 -26.87
N GLU A 195 -9.77 -1.77 -25.63
CA GLU A 195 -9.03 -1.38 -24.44
C GLU A 195 -7.68 -2.12 -24.41
N ASN A 196 -6.63 -1.41 -24.81
CA ASN A 196 -5.27 -1.96 -24.96
C ASN A 196 -4.61 -2.17 -23.59
N THR A 197 -5.12 -3.16 -22.84
CA THR A 197 -4.69 -3.56 -21.51
C THR A 197 -3.31 -4.20 -21.57
N THR A 198 -2.28 -3.36 -21.44
CA THR A 198 -0.88 -3.75 -21.57
C THR A 198 -0.51 -4.85 -20.56
N ASN A 199 0.02 -5.94 -21.11
CA ASN A 199 0.05 -7.24 -20.47
C ASN A 199 1.20 -7.37 -19.46
N VAL A 200 1.00 -6.88 -18.24
CA VAL A 200 2.03 -6.92 -17.18
C VAL A 200 2.30 -8.37 -16.74
N ASN A 201 3.42 -8.93 -17.18
CA ASN A 201 3.87 -10.25 -16.75
C ASN A 201 4.84 -10.11 -15.57
N TRP A 202 4.27 -9.91 -14.38
CA TRP A 202 5.05 -9.62 -13.15
C TRP A 202 6.03 -10.72 -12.69
N PHE A 203 6.53 -11.70 -13.47
CA PHE A 203 7.49 -12.70 -12.95
C PHE A 203 8.64 -13.07 -13.92
N ILE A 204 9.83 -12.57 -13.55
CA ILE A 204 11.14 -12.66 -14.23
C ILE A 204 11.72 -14.09 -14.40
N ARG A 205 11.08 -15.13 -13.86
CA ARG A 205 11.59 -16.53 -13.85
C ARG A 205 11.34 -17.32 -15.15
N GLN A 206 11.51 -16.68 -16.31
CA GLN A 206 11.31 -17.32 -17.61
C GLN A 206 12.31 -18.48 -17.83
N GLY A 207 11.87 -19.72 -17.57
CA GLY A 207 12.68 -20.94 -17.66
C GLY A 207 12.62 -21.86 -16.44
N GLU A 208 12.18 -21.36 -15.28
CA GLU A 208 12.07 -22.16 -14.03
C GLU A 208 10.65 -22.71 -13.78
N PHE A 209 9.68 -22.34 -14.63
CA PHE A 209 8.28 -22.77 -14.49
C PHE A 209 8.05 -24.17 -15.07
N TRP A 210 7.45 -25.06 -14.27
CA TRP A 210 6.79 -26.25 -14.79
C TRP A 210 5.43 -25.91 -15.40
N CYS A 211 5.04 -26.68 -16.41
CA CYS A 211 3.83 -26.49 -17.16
C CYS A 211 3.30 -27.88 -17.56
N PRO A 212 2.31 -28.46 -16.85
CA PRO A 212 1.85 -29.83 -17.10
C PRO A 212 1.37 -30.04 -18.55
N TRP A 213 0.82 -28.98 -19.14
CA TRP A 213 0.38 -28.87 -20.53
C TRP A 213 1.51 -28.99 -21.58
N ARG A 214 2.79 -28.78 -21.20
CA ARG A 214 3.96 -28.97 -22.09
C ARG A 214 4.56 -30.37 -21.98
N SER A 215 4.38 -31.04 -20.84
CA SER A 215 4.88 -32.39 -20.58
C SER A 215 3.88 -33.50 -20.91
N ASN A 216 2.65 -33.16 -21.34
CA ASN A 216 1.50 -34.08 -21.41
C ASN A 216 1.33 -34.93 -20.14
N ASN A 217 1.69 -34.36 -19.00
CA ASN A 217 1.74 -35.05 -17.71
C ASN A 217 1.42 -34.06 -16.59
N CYS A 218 0.39 -34.37 -15.83
CA CYS A 218 -0.08 -33.64 -14.66
C CYS A 218 0.73 -33.91 -13.39
N THR A 219 1.75 -34.77 -13.45
CA THR A 219 2.61 -35.17 -12.33
C THR A 219 4.01 -34.58 -12.47
N ASN A 220 4.56 -34.08 -11.35
CA ASN A 220 5.97 -33.73 -11.19
C ASN A 220 6.53 -34.28 -9.87
N LYS A 221 7.84 -34.22 -9.66
CA LYS A 221 8.51 -34.69 -8.44
C LYS A 221 9.06 -33.52 -7.62
N LEU A 222 8.89 -33.58 -6.29
CA LEU A 222 9.55 -32.67 -5.35
C LEU A 222 11.06 -32.96 -5.33
N ALA A 223 11.86 -31.90 -5.20
CA ALA A 223 13.32 -32.01 -5.12
C ALA A 223 13.81 -32.66 -3.81
N ILE A 224 13.01 -32.58 -2.73
CA ILE A 224 13.28 -33.16 -1.42
C ILE A 224 11.97 -33.80 -0.92
N PRO A 225 11.96 -35.07 -0.45
CA PRO A 225 10.79 -35.71 0.12
C PRO A 225 10.22 -34.96 1.34
N GLY A 226 8.89 -34.81 1.39
CA GLY A 226 8.17 -34.14 2.47
C GLY A 226 8.41 -32.63 2.60
N GLN A 227 9.06 -31.98 1.61
CA GLN A 227 9.51 -30.60 1.73
C GLN A 227 9.41 -29.80 0.42
N GLY A 228 8.91 -28.56 0.52
CA GLY A 228 9.01 -27.56 -0.54
C GLY A 228 7.97 -26.46 -0.44
N VAL A 229 7.95 -25.58 -1.45
CA VAL A 229 6.81 -24.70 -1.77
C VAL A 229 6.38 -24.96 -3.20
N ILE A 230 5.08 -25.09 -3.43
CA ILE A 230 4.47 -25.21 -4.75
C ILE A 230 3.68 -23.91 -4.96
N GLU A 231 4.10 -23.13 -5.96
CA GLU A 231 3.45 -21.89 -6.38
C GLU A 231 2.60 -22.15 -7.62
N ILE A 232 1.39 -21.60 -7.65
CA ILE A 232 0.56 -21.49 -8.85
C ILE A 232 0.32 -20.02 -9.15
N MET A 233 0.65 -19.60 -10.35
CA MET A 233 0.20 -18.32 -10.90
C MET A 233 -1.00 -18.58 -11.82
N GLN A 234 -2.10 -17.85 -11.66
CA GLN A 234 -3.25 -17.90 -12.58
C GLN A 234 -3.68 -16.49 -13.04
N ARG A 235 -3.86 -16.32 -14.36
CA ARG A 235 -4.47 -15.14 -14.99
C ARG A 235 -5.87 -15.42 -15.54
N LYS A 236 -6.15 -16.67 -15.94
CA LYS A 236 -7.51 -17.18 -16.10
C LYS A 236 -7.88 -17.93 -14.81
N SER A 237 -8.93 -17.48 -14.13
CA SER A 237 -9.45 -18.08 -12.90
C SER A 237 -10.03 -19.48 -13.19
N VAL A 238 -9.30 -20.54 -12.82
CA VAL A 238 -9.67 -21.94 -13.05
C VAL A 238 -9.53 -22.76 -11.75
N PRO A 239 -10.60 -23.45 -11.28
CA PRO A 239 -10.53 -24.33 -10.12
C PRO A 239 -9.46 -25.41 -10.26
N PHE A 240 -8.75 -25.69 -9.17
CA PHE A 240 -7.60 -26.59 -9.16
C PHE A 240 -7.54 -27.45 -7.89
N GLU A 241 -6.86 -28.60 -8.00
CA GLU A 241 -6.43 -29.39 -6.86
C GLU A 241 -4.94 -29.71 -6.97
N LEU A 242 -4.21 -29.59 -5.87
CA LEU A 242 -2.85 -30.09 -5.71
C LEU A 242 -2.87 -31.32 -4.81
N HIS A 243 -2.47 -32.46 -5.35
CA HIS A 243 -2.36 -33.73 -4.63
C HIS A 243 -0.87 -34.06 -4.43
N LEU A 244 -0.40 -33.86 -3.20
CA LEU A 244 1.00 -34.01 -2.79
C LEU A 244 1.20 -35.40 -2.19
N SER A 245 1.64 -36.34 -3.02
CA SER A 245 1.54 -37.79 -2.83
C SER A 245 2.87 -38.47 -2.53
N ASN A 246 2.83 -39.58 -1.80
CA ASN A 246 3.95 -40.52 -1.66
C ASN A 246 4.06 -41.56 -2.82
N LYS A 247 3.10 -41.59 -3.74
CA LYS A 247 3.07 -42.47 -4.93
C LYS A 247 3.27 -41.68 -6.22
N SER A 248 3.80 -42.32 -7.26
CA SER A 248 3.95 -41.73 -8.60
C SER A 248 2.69 -41.83 -9.47
N ASP A 249 1.75 -42.69 -9.10
CA ASP A 249 0.46 -42.87 -9.77
C ASP A 249 -0.62 -42.08 -9.00
N PRO A 250 -1.33 -41.13 -9.64
CA PRO A 250 -2.42 -40.38 -9.01
C PRO A 250 -3.68 -41.22 -8.70
N HIS A 251 -3.74 -42.48 -9.13
CA HIS A 251 -4.89 -43.38 -8.94
C HIS A 251 -4.62 -44.54 -7.96
N ASP A 252 -3.43 -44.60 -7.34
CA ASP A 252 -3.07 -45.60 -6.33
C ASP A 252 -3.90 -45.41 -5.04
N SER A 253 -4.74 -46.40 -4.70
CA SER A 253 -5.64 -46.34 -3.54
C SER A 253 -4.92 -46.26 -2.19
N GLU A 254 -3.67 -46.73 -2.14
CA GLU A 254 -2.82 -46.74 -0.96
C GLU A 254 -1.91 -45.50 -0.91
N ALA A 255 -2.22 -44.44 -1.67
CA ALA A 255 -1.50 -43.18 -1.66
C ALA A 255 -1.84 -42.35 -0.41
N TYR A 256 -0.81 -42.03 0.38
CA TYR A 256 -0.90 -40.93 1.33
C TYR A 256 -0.65 -39.62 0.59
N SER A 257 -1.68 -38.77 0.54
CA SER A 257 -1.61 -37.46 -0.11
C SER A 257 -2.03 -36.34 0.85
N ILE A 258 -1.36 -35.20 0.76
CA ILE A 258 -1.91 -33.91 1.23
C ILE A 258 -2.60 -33.26 0.02
N ILE A 259 -3.88 -32.92 0.17
CA ILE A 259 -4.74 -32.45 -0.92
C ILE A 259 -5.22 -31.05 -0.58
N LEU A 260 -4.87 -30.08 -1.42
CA LEU A 260 -5.43 -28.73 -1.44
C LEU A 260 -6.41 -28.64 -2.61
N SER A 261 -7.66 -28.25 -2.38
CA SER A 261 -8.66 -27.99 -3.42
C SER A 261 -9.09 -26.53 -3.33
N VAL A 262 -9.05 -25.79 -4.45
CA VAL A 262 -9.38 -24.36 -4.52
C VAL A 262 -10.35 -24.12 -5.68
N ASN A 263 -11.53 -23.61 -5.34
CA ASN A 263 -12.58 -23.25 -6.30
C ASN A 263 -13.22 -21.91 -5.91
N LYS A 264 -14.28 -21.48 -6.59
CA LYS A 264 -14.92 -20.17 -6.39
C LYS A 264 -15.76 -20.07 -5.10
N ASN A 265 -16.06 -21.19 -4.46
CA ASN A 265 -17.02 -21.28 -3.34
C ASN A 265 -16.34 -21.64 -2.02
N ASN A 266 -15.28 -22.45 -2.08
CA ASN A 266 -14.46 -22.78 -0.92
C ASN A 266 -13.00 -23.11 -1.30
N VAL A 267 -12.16 -23.13 -0.27
CA VAL A 267 -10.84 -23.75 -0.27
C VAL A 267 -10.78 -24.79 0.85
N THR A 268 -10.26 -25.97 0.55
CA THR A 268 -10.12 -27.07 1.51
C THR A 268 -8.69 -27.63 1.49
N LEU A 269 -8.20 -28.00 2.67
CA LEU A 269 -6.91 -28.66 2.89
C LEU A 269 -7.16 -29.91 3.74
N ARG A 270 -6.72 -31.06 3.24
CA ARG A 270 -6.94 -32.37 3.87
C ARG A 270 -5.75 -33.30 3.63
N THR A 271 -5.66 -34.38 4.40
CA THR A 271 -4.91 -35.59 3.99
C THR A 271 -5.85 -36.54 3.26
N SER A 272 -5.36 -37.67 2.73
CA SER A 272 -6.23 -38.74 2.23
C SER A 272 -7.02 -39.47 3.34
N THR A 273 -6.74 -39.17 4.61
CA THR A 273 -7.38 -39.78 5.79
C THR A 273 -8.14 -38.81 6.71
N THR A 274 -7.94 -37.49 6.63
CA THR A 274 -8.55 -36.50 7.54
C THR A 274 -8.64 -35.11 6.92
N GLU A 275 -9.76 -34.40 7.10
CA GLU A 275 -9.87 -32.97 6.75
C GLU A 275 -9.16 -32.10 7.80
N LEU A 276 -8.35 -31.13 7.35
CA LEU A 276 -7.51 -30.31 8.24
C LEU A 276 -8.03 -28.88 8.38
N CYS A 277 -8.38 -28.23 7.25
CA CYS A 277 -8.86 -26.85 7.22
C CYS A 277 -9.82 -26.64 6.03
N THR A 278 -10.88 -25.86 6.24
CA THR A 278 -11.84 -25.47 5.19
C THR A 278 -12.23 -24.00 5.40
N SER A 279 -12.41 -23.25 4.31
CA SER A 279 -12.91 -21.86 4.38
C SER A 279 -13.74 -21.49 3.14
N THR A 280 -14.76 -20.67 3.37
CA THR A 280 -15.71 -20.14 2.37
C THR A 280 -15.59 -18.63 2.17
N GLU A 281 -14.61 -17.98 2.81
CA GLU A 281 -14.41 -16.53 2.71
C GLU A 281 -14.03 -16.12 1.28
N SER A 282 -14.66 -15.07 0.74
CA SER A 282 -14.47 -14.61 -0.65
C SER A 282 -13.02 -14.25 -0.99
N PHE A 283 -12.22 -13.90 0.02
CA PHE A 283 -10.80 -13.56 -0.09
C PHE A 283 -9.83 -14.72 0.16
N HIS A 284 -10.34 -15.92 0.52
CA HIS A 284 -9.56 -17.16 0.66
C HIS A 284 -9.70 -18.10 -0.55
N VAL A 285 -10.78 -17.94 -1.31
CA VAL A 285 -11.17 -18.78 -2.46
C VAL A 285 -10.50 -18.34 -3.76
N LEU A 286 -10.84 -19.00 -4.87
CA LEU A 286 -10.32 -18.71 -6.21
C LEU A 286 -10.72 -17.30 -6.67
N GLN A 287 -9.74 -16.39 -6.70
CA GLN A 287 -9.88 -15.01 -7.17
C GLN A 287 -10.19 -14.95 -8.67
N SER A 288 -10.93 -13.92 -9.08
CA SER A 288 -11.58 -13.83 -10.39
C SER A 288 -11.36 -12.51 -11.14
N GLU A 289 -10.52 -11.61 -10.61
CA GLU A 289 -10.22 -10.32 -11.23
C GLU A 289 -9.53 -10.53 -12.59
N GLN A 290 -10.21 -10.12 -13.67
CA GLN A 290 -9.79 -10.42 -15.03
C GLN A 290 -8.51 -9.67 -15.41
N GLY A 291 -7.69 -10.29 -16.26
CA GLY A 291 -6.41 -9.72 -16.72
C GLY A 291 -5.28 -9.73 -15.69
N CYS A 292 -5.57 -9.87 -14.39
CA CYS A 292 -4.59 -9.87 -13.30
C CYS A 292 -4.02 -11.27 -13.00
N TRP A 293 -2.78 -11.35 -12.50
CA TRP A 293 -2.12 -12.62 -12.13
C TRP A 293 -2.24 -12.86 -10.62
N HIS A 294 -3.07 -13.80 -10.22
CA HIS A 294 -3.22 -14.23 -8.82
C HIS A 294 -2.19 -15.30 -8.49
N ARG A 295 -1.45 -15.13 -7.38
CA ARG A 295 -0.56 -16.18 -6.82
C ARG A 295 -1.31 -16.96 -5.75
N TYR A 296 -1.24 -18.28 -5.84
CA TYR A 296 -1.59 -19.23 -4.79
C TYR A 296 -0.31 -20.01 -4.43
N TRP A 297 -0.15 -20.39 -3.16
CA TRP A 297 1.01 -21.18 -2.76
C TRP A 297 0.67 -22.17 -1.65
N ILE A 298 1.33 -23.34 -1.65
CA ILE A 298 1.33 -24.30 -0.55
C ILE A 298 2.76 -24.69 -0.18
N SER A 299 3.06 -24.71 1.12
CA SER A 299 4.36 -25.07 1.70
C SER A 299 4.21 -26.33 2.56
N LEU A 300 5.19 -27.23 2.49
CA LEU A 300 5.26 -28.45 3.28
C LEU A 300 6.62 -28.52 3.97
N TYR A 301 6.64 -28.86 5.26
CA TYR A 301 7.87 -29.13 5.99
C TYR A 301 7.71 -30.29 6.98
N ALA A 302 7.95 -31.51 6.50
CA ALA A 302 7.72 -32.75 7.25
C ALA A 302 8.57 -32.92 8.53
N ALA A 303 9.68 -32.16 8.68
CA ALA A 303 10.44 -32.14 9.93
C ALA A 303 9.65 -31.49 11.08
N ASN A 304 8.89 -30.43 10.79
CA ASN A 304 7.98 -29.78 11.74
C ASN A 304 6.52 -30.27 11.60
N ARG A 305 6.25 -31.23 10.69
CA ARG A 305 4.91 -31.68 10.25
C ARG A 305 4.02 -30.58 9.67
N ASN A 306 4.59 -29.44 9.33
CA ASN A 306 3.83 -28.23 9.09
C ASN A 306 3.41 -28.08 7.61
N VAL A 307 2.18 -27.63 7.40
CA VAL A 307 1.60 -27.32 6.08
C VAL A 307 1.00 -25.93 6.15
N GLN A 308 1.36 -25.07 5.19
CA GLN A 308 0.83 -23.71 5.06
C GLN A 308 0.26 -23.51 3.66
N TYR A 309 -0.86 -22.82 3.53
CA TYR A 309 -1.43 -22.36 2.25
C TYR A 309 -1.75 -20.86 2.33
N GLY A 310 -1.55 -20.12 1.24
CA GLY A 310 -1.88 -18.70 1.16
C GLY A 310 -2.03 -18.16 -0.26
N ILE A 311 -2.41 -16.88 -0.34
CA ILE A 311 -2.60 -16.13 -1.59
C ILE A 311 -1.67 -14.90 -1.57
N GLY A 312 -1.07 -14.57 -2.72
CA GLY A 312 -0.14 -13.45 -2.87
C GLY A 312 1.30 -13.78 -2.45
N GLU A 313 1.94 -12.90 -1.68
CA GLU A 313 3.32 -13.05 -1.20
C GLU A 313 3.49 -14.28 -0.29
N ILE A 314 4.64 -14.94 -0.44
CA ILE A 314 4.91 -16.26 0.13
C ILE A 314 5.62 -16.10 1.47
N ARG A 315 4.84 -15.92 2.54
CA ARG A 315 5.33 -15.78 3.92
C ARG A 315 4.31 -16.31 4.94
N PRO A 316 4.74 -16.79 6.12
CA PRO A 316 3.81 -17.33 7.12
C PRO A 316 2.73 -16.35 7.59
N LEU A 317 3.00 -15.04 7.71
CA LEU A 317 1.97 -14.08 8.12
C LEU A 317 0.85 -13.88 7.09
N PHE A 318 1.05 -14.28 5.83
CA PHE A 318 0.03 -14.27 4.78
C PHE A 318 -0.52 -15.67 4.46
N SER A 319 -0.34 -16.63 5.38
CA SER A 319 -1.00 -17.94 5.29
C SER A 319 -2.49 -17.82 5.65
N ILE A 320 -3.35 -18.33 4.78
CA ILE A 320 -4.78 -18.59 5.04
C ILE A 320 -4.94 -19.80 5.97
N PHE A 321 -4.18 -20.86 5.71
CA PHE A 321 -4.08 -22.03 6.57
C PHE A 321 -2.64 -22.21 7.03
N ASN A 322 -2.45 -22.49 8.31
CA ASN A 322 -1.19 -22.91 8.90
C ASN A 322 -1.50 -24.00 9.93
N THR A 323 -1.21 -25.25 9.58
CA THR A 323 -1.63 -26.44 10.34
C THR A 323 -0.53 -27.48 10.41
N ASN A 324 -0.65 -28.41 11.36
CA ASN A 324 0.33 -29.47 11.56
C ASN A 324 -0.34 -30.83 11.35
N ILE A 325 0.28 -31.66 10.51
CA ILE A 325 -0.07 -33.06 10.28
C ILE A 325 0.07 -33.85 11.60
N THR A 326 -0.79 -34.85 11.81
CA THR A 326 -0.80 -35.61 13.07
C THR A 326 0.51 -36.38 13.28
N GLU A 327 0.80 -36.78 14.53
CA GLU A 327 2.02 -37.58 14.82
C GLU A 327 2.01 -38.91 14.05
N ASN A 328 0.84 -39.54 13.94
CA ASN A 328 0.64 -40.82 13.25
C ASN A 328 0.95 -40.71 11.75
N GLU A 329 0.61 -39.57 11.13
CA GLU A 329 0.85 -39.30 9.70
C GLU A 329 2.26 -38.72 9.42
N SER A 330 3.02 -38.32 10.43
CA SER A 330 4.37 -37.73 10.32
C SER A 330 5.34 -38.59 9.49
N GLY A 331 5.27 -39.92 9.66
CA GLY A 331 6.06 -40.87 8.88
C GLY A 331 5.67 -40.93 7.40
N LEU A 332 4.38 -40.73 7.08
CA LEU A 332 3.86 -40.74 5.71
C LEU A 332 4.18 -39.42 5.00
N MET A 333 4.05 -38.29 5.69
CA MET A 333 4.38 -36.96 5.16
C MET A 333 5.85 -36.87 4.69
N LYS A 334 6.79 -37.50 5.40
CA LYS A 334 8.22 -37.56 5.02
C LYS A 334 8.46 -38.28 3.68
N ASN A 335 7.53 -39.13 3.26
CA ASN A 335 7.62 -39.89 2.00
C ASN A 335 6.91 -39.20 0.82
N ILE A 336 6.25 -38.06 1.02
CA ILE A 336 5.63 -37.30 -0.08
C ILE A 336 6.71 -36.87 -1.06
N CYS A 337 6.64 -37.36 -2.29
CA CYS A 337 7.64 -37.14 -3.33
C CYS A 337 7.06 -36.55 -4.61
N TYR A 338 5.74 -36.60 -4.79
CA TYR A 338 5.09 -36.29 -6.05
C TYR A 338 4.04 -35.19 -5.88
N LEU A 339 3.86 -34.41 -6.94
CA LEU A 339 2.82 -33.41 -7.08
C LEU A 339 1.98 -33.79 -8.29
N HIS A 340 0.74 -34.19 -8.08
CA HIS A 340 -0.25 -34.32 -9.14
C HIS A 340 -1.15 -33.09 -9.14
N VAL A 341 -1.44 -32.55 -10.31
CA VAL A 341 -2.27 -31.35 -10.48
C VAL A 341 -3.54 -31.70 -11.24
N LYS A 342 -4.69 -31.47 -10.61
CA LYS A 342 -6.00 -31.49 -11.29
C LYS A 342 -6.41 -30.07 -11.62
N MET A 343 -6.74 -29.80 -12.88
CA MET A 343 -7.20 -28.50 -13.35
C MET A 343 -8.56 -28.67 -14.02
N ASN A 344 -9.59 -27.97 -13.54
CA ASN A 344 -10.98 -28.12 -13.99
C ASN A 344 -11.55 -29.56 -13.75
N SER A 345 -12.84 -29.74 -14.00
CA SER A 345 -13.55 -31.03 -13.90
C SER A 345 -14.09 -31.55 -15.24
N ASN A 346 -13.96 -30.78 -16.33
CA ASN A 346 -14.39 -31.18 -17.68
C ASN A 346 -13.24 -31.82 -18.46
N GLU A 347 -13.37 -33.12 -18.75
CA GLU A 347 -12.32 -33.93 -19.41
C GLU A 347 -12.18 -33.64 -20.92
N ASN A 348 -13.20 -33.04 -21.54
CA ASN A 348 -13.32 -32.89 -23.01
C ASN A 348 -12.64 -31.64 -23.62
N MET A 349 -11.62 -31.07 -22.98
CA MET A 349 -11.19 -29.68 -23.24
C MET A 349 -9.80 -29.47 -23.89
N LEU A 350 -9.44 -30.33 -24.85
CA LEU A 350 -8.18 -30.24 -25.64
C LEU A 350 -7.90 -28.83 -26.22
N THR A 351 -8.94 -28.07 -26.59
CA THR A 351 -8.81 -26.70 -27.12
C THR A 351 -8.52 -25.65 -26.04
N GLU A 352 -9.04 -25.77 -24.81
CA GLU A 352 -8.69 -24.83 -23.72
C GLU A 352 -7.23 -24.99 -23.27
N LEU A 353 -6.64 -26.19 -23.38
CA LEU A 353 -5.26 -26.44 -22.97
C LEU A 353 -4.26 -25.50 -23.68
N ALA A 354 -4.58 -25.12 -24.92
CA ALA A 354 -3.79 -24.22 -25.74
C ALA A 354 -3.76 -22.78 -25.22
N ASP A 355 -4.78 -22.34 -24.46
CA ASP A 355 -4.79 -21.05 -23.78
C ASP A 355 -4.17 -21.17 -22.38
N LEU A 356 -4.52 -22.24 -21.65
CA LEU A 356 -4.10 -22.45 -20.26
C LEU A 356 -2.56 -22.52 -20.10
N LYS A 357 -1.80 -22.94 -21.13
CA LYS A 357 -0.32 -22.91 -21.13
C LYS A 357 0.32 -21.52 -20.99
N TYR A 358 -0.43 -20.45 -21.25
CA TYR A 358 0.03 -19.06 -21.06
C TYR A 358 -0.65 -18.36 -19.89
N GLN A 359 -1.83 -18.83 -19.49
CA GLN A 359 -2.65 -18.26 -18.41
C GLN A 359 -2.40 -18.90 -17.03
N ILE A 360 -1.69 -20.04 -16.96
CA ILE A 360 -1.37 -20.76 -15.71
C ILE A 360 0.10 -21.20 -15.71
N ARG A 361 0.81 -21.02 -14.59
CA ARG A 361 2.21 -21.45 -14.40
C ARG A 361 2.42 -22.07 -13.03
N PHE A 362 3.30 -23.07 -12.94
CA PHE A 362 3.70 -23.70 -11.68
C PHE A 362 5.20 -23.48 -11.43
N TYR A 363 5.58 -23.21 -10.18
CA TYR A 363 6.98 -23.23 -9.74
C TYR A 363 7.11 -24.07 -8.48
N ILE A 364 8.21 -24.82 -8.35
CA ILE A 364 8.43 -25.78 -7.25
C ILE A 364 9.76 -25.47 -6.59
N SER A 365 9.70 -24.89 -5.39
CA SER A 365 10.84 -24.66 -4.50
C SER A 365 11.19 -25.91 -3.71
N LYS A 366 12.48 -26.21 -3.58
CA LYS A 366 13.03 -27.23 -2.67
C LYS A 366 13.00 -26.83 -1.18
N ASN A 367 12.90 -25.53 -0.90
CA ASN A 367 12.93 -24.97 0.45
C ASN A 367 11.48 -24.65 0.89
N PRO A 368 11.09 -24.95 2.14
CA PRO A 368 9.80 -24.54 2.72
C PRO A 368 9.87 -23.09 3.21
N ILE A 369 8.72 -22.48 3.50
CA ILE A 369 8.66 -21.31 4.38
C ILE A 369 8.52 -21.72 5.85
N VAL A 370 9.34 -21.11 6.70
CA VAL A 370 9.44 -21.41 8.15
C VAL A 370 9.61 -20.17 9.04
N TYR A 371 9.80 -19.00 8.43
CA TYR A 371 9.83 -17.69 9.09
C TYR A 371 9.34 -16.62 8.09
N ASP A 372 8.88 -15.48 8.60
CA ASP A 372 8.60 -14.29 7.79
C ASP A 372 9.90 -13.60 7.38
N TYR A 373 10.01 -13.22 6.10
CA TYR A 373 11.16 -12.45 5.64
C TYR A 373 11.12 -11.04 6.26
N PRO A 374 12.19 -10.59 6.96
CA PRO A 374 12.20 -9.28 7.58
C PRO A 374 12.21 -8.16 6.55
N LEU A 375 11.49 -7.10 6.87
CA LEU A 375 11.47 -5.86 6.09
C LEU A 375 12.77 -5.04 6.23
N PHE A 376 13.48 -5.16 7.36
CA PHE A 376 14.59 -4.28 7.71
C PHE A 376 15.98 -4.82 7.34
N ILE A 377 16.86 -3.92 6.87
CA ILE A 377 18.30 -4.15 6.77
C ILE A 377 19.02 -3.47 7.93
N VAL A 378 19.94 -4.18 8.59
CA VAL A 378 20.90 -3.60 9.56
C VAL A 378 22.33 -3.71 9.02
N PRO A 379 23.24 -2.77 9.37
CA PRO A 379 24.66 -2.87 9.00
C PRO A 379 25.28 -4.21 9.42
N GLN A 380 26.24 -4.71 8.63
CA GLN A 380 26.84 -6.03 8.81
C GLN A 380 27.45 -6.26 10.22
N HIS A 381 27.90 -5.21 10.90
CA HIS A 381 28.48 -5.26 12.24
C HIS A 381 27.43 -5.24 13.38
N GLN A 382 26.15 -4.99 13.07
CA GLN A 382 25.04 -4.98 14.04
C GLN A 382 24.23 -6.28 14.01
N TYR A 383 24.28 -7.02 12.90
CA TYR A 383 23.57 -8.28 12.73
C TYR A 383 24.11 -9.37 13.66
N ASN A 384 23.29 -9.78 14.62
CA ASN A 384 23.67 -10.68 15.70
C ASN A 384 22.87 -12.00 15.72
N LEU A 385 23.13 -12.87 16.70
CA LEU A 385 22.47 -14.17 16.84
C LEU A 385 20.96 -14.07 17.11
N GLU A 386 20.52 -13.05 17.85
CA GLU A 386 19.10 -12.80 18.13
C GLU A 386 18.36 -12.41 16.83
N ASN A 387 18.95 -11.52 16.03
CA ASN A 387 18.41 -11.16 14.71
C ASN A 387 18.37 -12.35 13.73
N TYR A 388 19.32 -13.28 13.84
CA TYR A 388 19.32 -14.51 13.08
C TYR A 388 18.22 -15.48 13.54
N ALA A 389 18.09 -15.70 14.85
CA ALA A 389 17.17 -16.68 15.43
C ALA A 389 15.69 -16.26 15.29
N PHE A 390 15.39 -14.97 15.44
CA PHE A 390 14.04 -14.43 15.37
C PHE A 390 13.72 -13.73 14.03
N ALA A 391 14.62 -13.81 13.05
CA ALA A 391 14.47 -13.26 11.71
C ALA A 391 14.01 -11.78 11.66
N THR A 392 14.47 -10.94 12.60
CA THR A 392 13.96 -9.55 12.76
C THR A 392 14.49 -8.56 11.71
N CYS A 393 15.66 -8.85 11.15
CA CYS A 393 16.34 -8.04 10.13
C CYS A 393 17.34 -8.91 9.36
N ILE A 394 17.90 -8.38 8.26
CA ILE A 394 19.01 -9.00 7.52
C ILE A 394 20.23 -8.08 7.41
N PRO A 395 21.45 -8.64 7.26
CA PRO A 395 22.62 -7.89 6.83
C PRO A 395 22.65 -7.77 5.29
N PRO A 396 23.42 -6.81 4.73
CA PRO A 396 23.57 -6.66 3.27
C PRO A 396 24.17 -7.90 2.57
N SER A 397 24.86 -8.77 3.29
CA SER A 397 25.38 -10.05 2.75
C SER A 397 24.30 -11.10 2.45
N LYS A 398 23.05 -10.91 2.93
CA LYS A 398 21.90 -11.76 2.58
C LYS A 398 21.05 -11.18 1.42
N LEU A 399 21.36 -9.99 0.92
CA LEU A 399 20.64 -9.39 -0.22
C LEU A 399 21.07 -10.02 -1.55
N GLU A 400 20.14 -10.11 -2.49
CA GLU A 400 20.46 -10.37 -3.89
C GLU A 400 21.31 -9.23 -4.49
N LYS A 401 22.14 -9.55 -5.48
CA LYS A 401 23.15 -8.61 -6.03
C LYS A 401 22.58 -7.23 -6.42
N PRO A 402 21.40 -7.09 -7.08
CA PRO A 402 20.85 -5.78 -7.40
C PRO A 402 20.51 -4.97 -6.13
N CYS A 403 19.75 -5.55 -5.20
CA CYS A 403 19.47 -4.92 -3.90
C CYS A 403 20.72 -4.55 -3.11
N LYS A 404 21.76 -5.40 -3.12
CA LYS A 404 23.01 -5.08 -2.43
C LYS A 404 23.70 -3.88 -3.06
N HIS A 405 23.77 -3.81 -4.40
CA HIS A 405 24.37 -2.67 -5.09
C HIS A 405 23.60 -1.36 -4.82
N LEU A 406 22.27 -1.41 -4.87
CA LEU A 406 21.40 -0.28 -4.50
C LEU A 406 21.66 0.18 -3.05
N TYR A 407 21.76 -0.75 -2.10
CA TYR A 407 22.06 -0.47 -0.69
C TYR A 407 23.45 0.16 -0.50
N ASP A 408 24.49 -0.45 -1.09
CA ASP A 408 25.88 0.00 -0.97
C ASP A 408 26.05 1.45 -1.46
N THR A 409 25.29 1.84 -2.48
CA THR A 409 25.27 3.20 -3.04
C THR A 409 24.65 4.21 -2.07
N ILE A 410 23.42 3.97 -1.57
CA ILE A 410 22.67 5.01 -0.83
C ILE A 410 22.93 5.05 0.68
N ILE A 411 23.62 4.07 1.27
CA ILE A 411 23.75 3.95 2.73
C ILE A 411 24.49 5.14 3.38
N ASN A 412 25.40 5.78 2.64
CA ASN A 412 26.19 6.92 3.12
C ASN A 412 25.57 8.30 2.76
N PHE A 413 24.45 8.35 2.03
CA PHE A 413 23.85 9.63 1.62
C PHE A 413 23.32 10.42 2.83
N GLN A 414 23.38 11.75 2.74
CA GLN A 414 22.90 12.68 3.76
C GLN A 414 22.04 13.76 3.09
N LEU A 415 20.97 14.19 3.76
CA LEU A 415 20.00 15.15 3.21
C LEU A 415 20.35 16.59 3.56
N ASN A 416 20.57 16.86 4.85
CA ASN A 416 21.17 18.09 5.34
C ASN A 416 22.70 17.92 5.25
N ALA A 417 23.35 18.67 4.36
CA ALA A 417 24.81 18.70 4.19
C ALA A 417 25.36 20.07 4.63
N ASP A 418 26.67 20.19 4.80
CA ASP A 418 27.32 21.41 5.32
C ASP A 418 27.00 22.69 4.51
N ASP A 419 26.69 22.56 3.22
CA ASP A 419 26.30 23.64 2.31
C ASP A 419 24.80 24.04 2.40
N PHE A 420 23.99 23.27 3.14
CA PHE A 420 22.59 23.59 3.47
C PHE A 420 22.10 22.75 4.68
N PRO A 421 22.58 23.03 5.91
CA PRO A 421 22.35 22.17 7.08
C PRO A 421 20.91 22.20 7.62
N ASP A 422 20.09 23.18 7.20
CA ASP A 422 18.70 23.35 7.59
C ASP A 422 17.69 23.09 6.45
N LEU A 423 18.10 22.41 5.37
CA LEU A 423 17.25 22.11 4.21
C LEU A 423 15.89 21.53 4.60
N THR A 424 15.84 20.52 5.48
CA THR A 424 14.56 19.93 5.94
C THR A 424 13.64 20.95 6.63
N SER A 425 14.19 21.92 7.38
CA SER A 425 13.41 22.99 8.00
C SER A 425 12.91 24.04 7.00
N VAL A 426 13.52 24.13 5.82
CA VAL A 426 13.06 24.99 4.72
C VAL A 426 11.96 24.30 3.92
N ILE A 427 12.09 22.99 3.67
CA ILE A 427 11.04 22.14 3.09
C ILE A 427 9.76 22.21 3.94
N ASP A 428 9.88 22.08 5.28
CA ASP A 428 8.76 22.25 6.22
C ASP A 428 8.03 23.60 6.06
N LYS A 429 8.77 24.70 5.81
CA LYS A 429 8.20 26.03 5.59
C LYS A 429 7.56 26.15 4.20
N SER A 430 8.16 25.57 3.17
CA SER A 430 7.65 25.54 1.79
C SER A 430 6.34 24.75 1.68
N ILE A 431 6.18 23.70 2.49
CA ILE A 431 4.94 22.92 2.64
C ILE A 431 3.83 23.73 3.34
N LYS A 432 4.20 24.48 4.39
CA LYS A 432 3.24 25.16 5.28
C LYS A 432 2.83 26.56 4.79
N ASN A 433 3.59 27.18 3.89
CA ASN A 433 3.27 28.49 3.31
C ASN A 433 2.55 28.34 1.96
N PRO A 434 1.32 28.87 1.77
CA PRO A 434 0.59 28.83 0.49
C PRO A 434 1.32 29.45 -0.71
N LYS A 435 2.31 30.32 -0.48
CA LYS A 435 3.17 30.88 -1.53
C LYS A 435 4.34 29.95 -1.92
N GLY A 436 4.69 28.98 -1.09
CA GLY A 436 5.80 28.06 -1.30
C GLY A 436 5.54 27.05 -2.44
N TRP A 437 6.59 26.65 -3.12
CA TRP A 437 6.55 25.69 -4.22
C TRP A 437 6.04 24.33 -3.78
N CYS A 438 6.50 23.80 -2.63
CA CYS A 438 6.06 22.50 -2.16
C CYS A 438 4.53 22.47 -1.93
N HIS A 439 3.98 23.49 -1.27
CA HIS A 439 2.54 23.62 -1.04
C HIS A 439 1.74 23.60 -2.34
N LYS A 440 2.11 24.46 -3.31
CA LYS A 440 1.47 24.53 -4.63
C LYS A 440 1.56 23.21 -5.38
N LYS A 441 2.74 22.58 -5.39
CA LYS A 441 2.98 21.34 -6.12
C LYS A 441 2.20 20.15 -5.54
N LEU A 442 1.93 20.16 -4.24
CA LEU A 442 1.06 19.17 -3.60
C LEU A 442 -0.41 19.36 -3.99
N ILE A 443 -0.89 20.61 -4.08
CA ILE A 443 -2.24 20.94 -4.55
C ILE A 443 -2.45 20.52 -6.01
N GLU A 444 -1.52 20.87 -6.92
CA GLU A 444 -1.54 20.42 -8.32
C GLU A 444 -1.70 18.90 -8.47
N LYS A 445 -1.15 18.13 -7.53
CA LYS A 445 -1.08 16.68 -7.56
C LYS A 445 -2.24 15.96 -6.87
N ALA A 446 -3.23 16.66 -6.32
CA ALA A 446 -4.36 16.05 -5.61
C ALA A 446 -5.14 15.01 -6.45
N ASN A 447 -5.07 15.08 -7.78
CA ASN A 447 -5.75 14.18 -8.72
C ASN A 447 -4.85 13.04 -9.25
N ARG A 448 -3.62 12.85 -8.75
CA ARG A 448 -2.61 11.95 -9.37
C ARG A 448 -2.92 10.45 -9.23
N PHE A 449 -3.86 10.05 -8.39
CA PHE A 449 -4.24 8.64 -8.15
C PHE A 449 -5.75 8.39 -8.27
N GLY A 450 -6.39 8.93 -9.33
CA GLY A 450 -7.83 8.80 -9.55
C GLY A 450 -8.62 9.90 -8.84
N LYS A 451 -9.56 9.52 -7.96
CA LYS A 451 -10.39 10.49 -7.23
C LYS A 451 -9.53 11.50 -6.46
N SER A 452 -9.89 12.79 -6.56
CA SER A 452 -9.17 13.90 -5.93
C SER A 452 -9.03 13.70 -4.41
N ASN A 453 -7.79 13.77 -3.91
CA ASN A 453 -7.47 13.71 -2.49
C ASN A 453 -6.13 14.42 -2.21
N ILE A 454 -6.19 15.58 -1.55
CA ILE A 454 -5.02 16.41 -1.20
C ILE A 454 -3.99 15.72 -0.28
N LYS A 455 -4.33 14.57 0.33
CA LYS A 455 -3.41 13.76 1.14
C LYS A 455 -2.86 12.53 0.39
N ALA A 456 -3.48 12.10 -0.70
CA ALA A 456 -2.95 11.06 -1.58
C ALA A 456 -1.90 11.66 -2.55
N THR A 457 -0.83 12.24 -2.02
CA THR A 457 0.21 12.91 -2.82
C THR A 457 1.45 13.16 -1.97
N TYR A 458 2.62 13.15 -2.61
CA TYR A 458 3.95 13.37 -2.03
C TYR A 458 4.84 13.95 -3.15
N LEU A 459 5.98 14.55 -2.84
CA LEU A 459 6.90 15.05 -3.88
C LEU A 459 7.89 13.94 -4.29
N ARG A 460 8.15 13.78 -5.59
CA ARG A 460 9.22 12.94 -6.16
C ARG A 460 10.30 13.84 -6.74
N LEU A 461 11.47 13.85 -6.11
CA LEU A 461 12.64 14.61 -6.55
C LEU A 461 13.67 13.62 -7.09
N THR A 462 13.88 13.61 -8.40
CA THR A 462 14.80 12.65 -9.03
C THR A 462 16.25 13.04 -8.79
N VAL A 463 17.17 12.07 -8.85
CA VAL A 463 18.60 12.31 -8.68
C VAL A 463 19.36 11.65 -9.83
N GLY A 464 19.95 12.48 -10.70
CA GLY A 464 20.70 12.00 -11.87
C GLY A 464 19.80 11.59 -13.05
N GLU A 465 20.43 10.98 -14.06
CA GLU A 465 19.82 10.69 -15.36
C GLU A 465 18.89 9.46 -15.38
N ARG A 466 18.00 9.40 -16.38
CA ARG A 466 17.16 8.22 -16.64
C ARG A 466 17.92 7.17 -17.47
N GLU A 467 18.57 6.23 -16.77
CA GLU A 467 19.39 5.17 -17.38
C GLU A 467 18.59 4.03 -18.04
N GLY A 468 17.27 3.94 -17.83
CA GLY A 468 16.43 2.84 -18.34
C GLY A 468 16.59 1.50 -17.62
N ILE A 469 17.37 1.47 -16.53
CA ILE A 469 17.62 0.28 -15.69
C ILE A 469 16.60 0.10 -14.55
N ALA A 470 15.60 0.99 -14.45
CA ALA A 470 14.58 0.99 -13.41
C ALA A 470 13.25 1.59 -13.93
N PRO A 471 12.12 1.41 -13.20
CA PRO A 471 10.89 2.14 -13.46
C PRO A 471 11.08 3.65 -13.24
N GLY A 472 11.27 4.39 -14.33
CA GLY A 472 11.65 5.81 -14.28
C GLY A 472 13.14 6.01 -13.98
N HIS A 473 13.45 6.72 -12.90
CA HIS A 473 14.83 7.03 -12.50
C HIS A 473 15.32 6.06 -11.43
N SER A 474 16.59 5.68 -11.50
CA SER A 474 17.26 4.75 -10.58
C SER A 474 17.24 5.24 -9.11
N PHE A 475 17.16 6.57 -8.89
CA PHE A 475 17.17 7.20 -7.57
C PHE A 475 16.12 8.33 -7.47
N VAL A 476 15.36 8.36 -6.37
CA VAL A 476 14.37 9.39 -6.08
C VAL A 476 14.35 9.72 -4.58
N ILE A 477 14.32 11.00 -4.24
CA ILE A 477 14.04 11.50 -2.90
C ILE A 477 12.56 11.86 -2.83
N GLU A 478 11.85 11.24 -1.89
CA GLU A 478 10.43 11.44 -1.67
C GLU A 478 10.16 12.22 -0.39
N VAL A 479 9.42 13.33 -0.52
CA VAL A 479 9.05 14.22 0.59
C VAL A 479 7.58 14.01 0.93
N TRP A 480 7.32 13.71 2.20
CA TRP A 480 6.02 13.30 2.73
C TRP A 480 5.52 14.32 3.76
N PRO A 481 4.59 15.23 3.36
CA PRO A 481 4.05 16.22 4.29
C PRO A 481 3.15 15.57 5.37
N PRO A 482 2.81 16.30 6.46
CA PRO A 482 1.99 15.76 7.54
C PRO A 482 0.62 15.21 7.09
N GLY A 483 0.38 13.92 7.34
CA GLY A 483 -0.82 13.17 6.98
C GLY A 483 -0.90 12.66 5.54
N HIS A 484 0.17 12.78 4.75
CA HIS A 484 0.18 12.36 3.34
C HIS A 484 0.52 10.87 3.15
N PHE A 485 0.06 10.28 2.06
CA PHE A 485 0.22 8.85 1.76
C PHE A 485 0.29 8.55 0.25
N SER A 486 0.85 7.38 -0.07
CA SER A 486 0.74 6.73 -1.37
C SER A 486 -0.56 5.89 -1.45
N PRO A 487 -1.09 5.59 -2.64
CA PRO A 487 -1.99 4.43 -2.78
C PRO A 487 -1.29 3.14 -2.33
N ILE A 488 -2.05 2.05 -2.20
CA ILE A 488 -1.47 0.71 -2.19
C ILE A 488 -0.97 0.45 -3.62
N HIS A 489 0.32 0.14 -3.78
CA HIS A 489 0.97 0.03 -5.09
C HIS A 489 2.04 -1.07 -5.13
N ASN A 490 2.36 -1.54 -6.34
CA ASN A 490 3.32 -2.59 -6.65
C ASN A 490 4.44 -2.06 -7.57
N HIS A 491 5.66 -2.58 -7.39
CA HIS A 491 6.88 -2.05 -7.99
C HIS A 491 7.35 -2.76 -9.27
N GLY A 492 6.47 -3.54 -9.92
CA GLY A 492 6.74 -4.09 -11.25
C GLY A 492 7.87 -5.12 -11.31
N ASN A 493 8.35 -5.63 -10.17
CA ASN A 493 9.57 -6.45 -9.99
C ASN A 493 10.91 -5.71 -10.02
N ALA A 494 10.90 -4.39 -9.86
CA ALA A 494 12.10 -3.71 -9.44
C ALA A 494 12.60 -4.32 -8.11
N TYR A 495 13.88 -4.65 -8.05
CA TYR A 495 14.61 -4.64 -6.80
C TYR A 495 14.63 -3.21 -6.29
N GLY A 496 14.48 -3.02 -4.98
CA GLY A 496 14.43 -1.67 -4.41
C GLY A 496 14.92 -1.61 -2.98
N ILE A 497 15.47 -0.46 -2.61
CA ILE A 497 15.85 -0.11 -1.24
C ILE A 497 15.21 1.23 -0.90
N ILE A 498 14.62 1.33 0.28
CA ILE A 498 14.05 2.57 0.82
C ILE A 498 14.79 2.89 2.11
N ARG A 499 15.28 4.14 2.26
CA ARG A 499 15.94 4.63 3.48
C ARG A 499 15.31 5.94 3.92
N VAL A 500 14.86 5.99 5.17
CA VAL A 500 14.37 7.24 5.78
C VAL A 500 15.56 8.13 6.08
N LEU A 501 15.60 9.32 5.48
CA LEU A 501 16.65 10.32 5.66
C LEU A 501 16.30 11.39 6.70
N TYR A 502 15.02 11.56 7.02
CA TYR A 502 14.53 12.49 8.03
C TYR A 502 13.10 12.15 8.47
N GLY A 503 12.81 12.28 9.77
CA GLY A 503 11.45 12.07 10.31
C GLY A 503 11.06 10.59 10.47
N GLU A 504 9.77 10.28 10.35
CA GLU A 504 9.26 8.90 10.42
C GLU A 504 8.06 8.66 9.49
N ILE A 505 7.89 7.40 9.06
CA ILE A 505 6.81 7.02 8.15
C ILE A 505 6.32 5.60 8.40
N LEU A 506 5.00 5.38 8.26
CA LEU A 506 4.39 4.06 8.34
C LEU A 506 4.44 3.38 6.98
N VAL A 507 5.06 2.21 6.93
CA VAL A 507 4.96 1.26 5.81
C VAL A 507 3.92 0.20 6.16
N LYS A 508 3.03 -0.10 5.21
CA LYS A 508 2.05 -1.19 5.28
C LYS A 508 2.31 -2.17 4.13
N LEU A 509 2.79 -3.39 4.38
CA LEU A 509 2.93 -4.42 3.34
C LEU A 509 1.65 -5.22 3.17
N TYR A 510 1.32 -5.58 1.93
CA TYR A 510 0.16 -6.40 1.57
C TYR A 510 0.59 -7.61 0.72
N PRO A 511 -0.14 -8.75 0.78
CA PRO A 511 0.24 -9.94 0.02
C PRO A 511 0.10 -9.78 -1.50
N ALA A 512 -0.84 -8.98 -1.97
CA ALA A 512 -1.09 -8.76 -3.39
C ALA A 512 -1.64 -7.35 -3.64
N LEU A 513 -1.53 -6.89 -4.88
CA LEU A 513 -2.31 -5.75 -5.38
C LEU A 513 -3.59 -6.33 -6.00
N THR A 514 -4.76 -6.01 -5.42
CA THR A 514 -6.06 -6.59 -5.78
C THR A 514 -7.15 -5.61 -5.35
N LEU A 515 -8.30 -5.57 -6.03
CA LEU A 515 -9.41 -4.68 -5.64
C LEU A 515 -10.26 -5.30 -4.54
N ASN A 516 -10.38 -6.63 -4.55
CA ASN A 516 -10.99 -7.41 -3.48
C ASN A 516 -10.01 -7.58 -2.31
N MET A 517 -9.48 -6.46 -1.79
CA MET A 517 -8.52 -6.44 -0.69
C MET A 517 -9.05 -7.24 0.51
N PRO A 518 -8.38 -8.35 0.88
CA PRO A 518 -8.78 -9.14 2.04
C PRO A 518 -8.71 -8.32 3.34
N GLN A 519 -9.47 -8.71 4.37
CA GLN A 519 -9.28 -8.19 5.73
C GLN A 519 -8.00 -8.72 6.43
N TYR A 520 -6.96 -9.10 5.66
CA TYR A 520 -5.64 -9.34 6.21
C TYR A 520 -5.11 -8.05 6.82
N LYS A 521 -4.76 -8.09 8.10
CA LYS A 521 -4.04 -6.98 8.74
C LYS A 521 -2.67 -6.85 8.04
N PRO A 522 -2.35 -5.71 7.41
CA PRO A 522 -1.07 -5.54 6.72
C PRO A 522 0.10 -5.60 7.71
N ILE A 523 1.31 -5.85 7.21
CA ILE A 523 2.51 -5.71 8.02
C ILE A 523 2.78 -4.22 8.20
N GLU A 524 2.36 -3.70 9.35
CA GLU A 524 2.52 -2.30 9.73
C GLU A 524 3.85 -2.09 10.47
N GLN A 525 4.70 -1.20 9.93
CA GLN A 525 6.01 -0.87 10.50
C GLN A 525 6.29 0.62 10.40
N ILE A 526 6.55 1.27 11.53
CA ILE A 526 7.02 2.67 11.56
C ILE A 526 8.53 2.64 11.31
N CYS A 527 8.96 3.29 10.23
CA CYS A 527 10.35 3.48 9.85
C CYS A 527 10.77 4.89 10.27
N HIS A 528 11.69 5.00 11.22
CA HIS A 528 12.27 6.28 11.66
C HIS A 528 13.57 6.60 10.87
N GLU A 529 14.07 7.82 10.97
CA GLU A 529 15.36 8.25 10.39
C GLU A 529 16.49 7.22 10.56
N GLY A 530 17.19 6.92 9.47
CA GLY A 530 18.23 5.88 9.40
C GLY A 530 17.71 4.46 9.13
N THR A 531 16.41 4.19 9.29
CA THR A 531 15.81 2.88 8.96
C THR A 531 15.95 2.59 7.46
N VAL A 532 16.34 1.36 7.12
CA VAL A 532 16.45 0.87 5.74
C VAL A 532 15.56 -0.35 5.54
N THR A 533 14.72 -0.32 4.51
CA THR A 533 13.89 -1.44 4.06
C THR A 533 14.21 -1.83 2.62
N TRP A 534 13.74 -2.99 2.18
CA TRP A 534 14.07 -3.55 0.86
C TRP A 534 12.89 -4.29 0.23
N MET A 535 12.93 -4.44 -1.09
CA MET A 535 12.01 -5.27 -1.87
C MET A 535 12.75 -6.00 -3.00
N ALA A 536 12.24 -7.15 -3.40
CA ALA A 536 12.73 -7.98 -4.50
C ALA A 536 11.53 -8.56 -5.28
N PRO A 537 11.69 -9.09 -6.50
CA PRO A 537 10.57 -9.55 -7.34
C PRO A 537 9.47 -10.39 -6.67
N SER A 538 9.81 -11.19 -5.64
CA SER A 538 8.84 -12.02 -4.91
C SER A 538 8.53 -11.55 -3.47
N LEU A 539 9.09 -10.43 -2.99
CA LEU A 539 9.03 -9.99 -1.59
C LEU A 539 8.94 -8.47 -1.42
N ASN A 540 8.05 -8.03 -0.53
CA ASN A 540 7.77 -6.63 -0.12
C ASN A 540 7.33 -5.70 -1.27
N GLN A 541 6.93 -6.26 -2.42
CA GLN A 541 6.60 -5.49 -3.64
C GLN A 541 5.35 -4.63 -3.51
N THR A 542 4.27 -5.15 -2.91
CA THR A 542 3.02 -4.41 -2.72
C THR A 542 2.95 -3.75 -1.35
N HIS A 543 2.90 -2.42 -1.31
CA HIS A 543 2.80 -1.70 -0.05
C HIS A 543 2.08 -0.34 -0.17
N GLN A 544 1.75 0.26 0.98
CA GLN A 544 1.43 1.67 1.13
C GLN A 544 2.46 2.32 2.05
N VAL A 545 2.84 3.55 1.72
CA VAL A 545 3.62 4.44 2.58
C VAL A 545 2.72 5.58 3.06
N LYS A 546 2.68 5.86 4.36
CA LYS A 546 1.86 6.91 4.97
C LYS A 546 2.61 7.63 6.08
N HIS A 547 2.70 8.95 6.00
CA HIS A 547 3.17 9.78 7.09
C HIS A 547 2.02 9.99 8.10
N VAL A 548 2.22 9.51 9.33
CA VAL A 548 1.15 9.35 10.34
C VAL A 548 0.96 10.58 11.24
N ASP A 549 1.97 11.43 11.41
CA ASP A 549 1.79 12.73 12.05
C ASP A 549 1.03 13.66 11.09
N LEU A 550 -0.03 14.30 11.59
CA LEU A 550 -0.91 15.20 10.84
C LEU A 550 -0.49 16.68 10.92
N TYR A 551 0.41 17.05 11.85
CA TYR A 551 0.73 18.45 12.18
C TYR A 551 2.23 18.76 12.32
N GLY A 552 3.07 17.75 12.56
CA GLY A 552 4.50 17.88 12.80
C GLY A 552 5.35 18.29 11.59
N LYS A 553 6.51 17.66 11.43
CA LYS A 553 7.46 17.94 10.35
C LYS A 553 7.32 16.90 9.24
N CYS A 554 7.63 17.24 8.01
CA CYS A 554 7.65 16.27 6.91
C CYS A 554 8.64 15.13 7.16
N CYS A 555 8.31 13.93 6.68
CA CYS A 555 9.28 12.85 6.53
C CYS A 555 9.94 12.97 5.15
N VAL A 556 11.21 12.58 5.04
CA VAL A 556 11.93 12.49 3.76
C VAL A 556 12.64 11.14 3.66
N SER A 557 12.46 10.45 2.54
CA SER A 557 13.08 9.15 2.26
C SER A 557 13.80 9.19 0.92
N ILE A 558 14.97 8.55 0.80
CA ILE A 558 15.48 8.16 -0.51
C ILE A 558 15.01 6.75 -0.84
N GLN A 559 14.64 6.54 -2.10
CA GLN A 559 14.30 5.25 -2.68
C GLN A 559 15.18 5.06 -3.92
N CYS A 560 15.63 3.83 -4.14
CA CYS A 560 16.35 3.47 -5.35
C CYS A 560 15.92 2.11 -5.86
N TYR A 561 15.95 1.95 -7.19
CA TYR A 561 15.30 0.86 -7.91
C TYR A 561 16.20 0.32 -9.03
N ALA A 562 16.05 -0.97 -9.35
CA ALA A 562 16.69 -1.60 -10.50
C ALA A 562 15.91 -2.84 -10.99
N TYR A 563 15.82 -3.05 -12.31
CA TYR A 563 15.33 -4.29 -12.88
C TYR A 563 16.27 -5.47 -12.58
N GLY A 564 15.75 -6.69 -12.69
CA GLY A 564 16.55 -7.90 -12.47
C GLY A 564 17.48 -8.24 -13.64
N PRO A 565 18.61 -8.94 -13.41
CA PRO A 565 19.51 -9.38 -14.49
C PRO A 565 18.94 -10.51 -15.38
N LYS A 566 17.68 -10.89 -15.15
CA LYS A 566 16.86 -11.80 -15.98
C LYS A 566 15.61 -11.09 -16.55
N ASP A 567 15.38 -9.83 -16.18
CA ASP A 567 14.29 -9.03 -16.72
C ASP A 567 14.60 -8.69 -18.18
N GLN A 568 13.60 -8.77 -19.04
CA GLN A 568 13.68 -8.47 -20.47
C GLN A 568 12.44 -7.65 -20.92
N GLU A 569 11.58 -7.26 -19.98
CA GLU A 569 10.34 -6.52 -20.22
C GLU A 569 10.45 -5.08 -19.72
N HIS A 570 11.25 -4.83 -18.68
CA HIS A 570 11.57 -3.49 -18.14
C HIS A 570 10.28 -2.66 -17.92
N TYR A 571 9.36 -3.19 -17.11
CA TYR A 571 8.05 -2.58 -16.91
C TYR A 571 8.13 -1.22 -16.19
N GLU A 572 7.88 -0.14 -16.93
CA GLU A 572 8.22 1.22 -16.49
C GLU A 572 7.27 1.86 -15.47
N PHE A 573 6.17 1.21 -15.11
CA PHE A 573 5.11 1.77 -14.26
C PHE A 573 5.05 1.10 -12.88
N PHE A 574 4.44 1.80 -11.92
CA PHE A 574 3.96 1.18 -10.69
C PHE A 574 2.44 1.01 -10.76
N ASP A 575 1.95 -0.22 -10.57
CA ASP A 575 0.51 -0.49 -10.53
C ASP A 575 -0.05 -0.09 -9.17
N TYR A 576 -1.20 0.58 -9.12
CA TYR A 576 -1.78 1.07 -7.86
C TYR A 576 -3.30 0.94 -7.78
N ILE A 577 -3.84 0.70 -6.59
CA ILE A 577 -5.28 0.82 -6.32
C ILE A 577 -5.62 2.31 -6.24
N ALA A 578 -6.52 2.78 -7.11
CA ALA A 578 -6.91 4.18 -7.15
C ALA A 578 -7.73 4.62 -5.92
N ASN A 579 -7.78 5.93 -5.66
CA ASN A 579 -8.50 6.56 -4.55
C ASN A 579 -10.05 6.37 -4.59
N ASP A 580 -10.58 5.64 -5.58
CA ASP A 580 -11.97 5.23 -5.64
C ASP A 580 -12.21 3.79 -5.14
N GLU A 581 -11.13 3.05 -4.84
CA GLU A 581 -11.10 1.64 -4.42
C GLU A 581 -11.78 0.68 -5.42
N ARG A 582 -11.86 1.08 -6.71
CA ARG A 582 -12.59 0.36 -7.78
C ARG A 582 -11.76 0.08 -9.03
N SER A 583 -10.59 0.69 -9.16
CA SER A 583 -9.74 0.55 -10.34
C SER A 583 -8.27 0.37 -9.97
N ILE A 584 -7.55 -0.42 -10.78
CA ILE A 584 -6.08 -0.46 -10.77
C ILE A 584 -5.60 0.50 -11.86
N GLY A 585 -4.79 1.50 -11.47
CA GLY A 585 -4.16 2.44 -12.39
C GLY A 585 -2.67 2.16 -12.55
N HIS A 586 -2.09 2.65 -13.65
CA HIS A 586 -0.65 2.60 -13.91
C HIS A 586 -0.04 3.98 -13.60
N PHE A 587 0.90 4.04 -12.67
CA PHE A 587 1.60 5.26 -12.29
C PHE A 587 2.91 5.37 -13.07
N ASP A 588 2.99 6.37 -13.95
CA ASP A 588 4.25 6.81 -14.55
C ASP A 588 5.10 7.53 -13.47
N PRO A 589 6.29 7.02 -13.10
CA PRO A 589 7.11 7.50 -11.99
C PRO A 589 7.82 8.84 -12.25
N LYS A 590 7.19 9.76 -12.98
CA LYS A 590 7.68 11.10 -13.30
C LYS A 590 8.10 11.90 -12.06
N SER A 591 9.25 12.54 -12.20
CA SER A 591 9.74 13.59 -11.30
C SER A 591 8.78 14.78 -11.23
N ASP A 592 8.83 15.49 -10.10
CA ASP A 592 8.25 16.84 -10.00
C ASP A 592 9.32 17.94 -10.19
N MET A 593 10.61 17.62 -9.93
CA MET A 593 11.81 18.48 -10.09
C MET A 593 13.08 17.63 -9.85
N ASP A 594 14.23 17.98 -10.44
CA ASP A 594 15.52 17.41 -10.00
C ASP A 594 15.86 17.85 -8.57
N PHE A 595 16.55 17.00 -7.80
CA PHE A 595 16.88 17.30 -6.41
C PHE A 595 17.83 18.50 -6.23
N PHE A 596 18.76 18.76 -7.16
CA PHE A 596 19.68 19.89 -7.06
C PHE A 596 18.99 21.21 -7.44
N ASP A 597 18.16 21.21 -8.48
CA ASP A 597 17.26 22.33 -8.81
C ASP A 597 16.34 22.66 -7.62
N PHE A 598 15.75 21.63 -7.01
CA PHE A 598 14.92 21.78 -5.82
C PHE A 598 15.72 22.32 -4.62
N LYS A 599 16.94 21.83 -4.38
CA LYS A 599 17.81 22.32 -3.31
C LYS A 599 18.12 23.81 -3.48
N GLU A 600 18.34 24.26 -4.72
CA GLU A 600 18.59 25.68 -5.00
C GLU A 600 17.31 26.52 -4.89
N LEU A 601 16.16 26.01 -5.35
CA LEU A 601 14.86 26.67 -5.13
C LEU A 601 14.57 26.85 -3.62
N MET A 602 14.89 25.86 -2.78
CA MET A 602 14.78 26.00 -1.33
C MET A 602 15.72 27.08 -0.77
N ARG A 603 16.92 27.31 -1.34
CA ARG A 603 17.77 28.45 -0.95
C ARG A 603 17.10 29.78 -1.27
N GLN A 604 16.45 29.89 -2.43
CA GLN A 604 15.75 31.10 -2.86
C GLN A 604 14.51 31.37 -1.98
N GLU A 605 13.72 30.34 -1.64
CA GLU A 605 12.58 30.50 -0.71
C GLU A 605 13.04 30.91 0.69
N ARG A 606 14.14 30.34 1.19
CA ARG A 606 14.78 30.76 2.44
C ARG A 606 15.15 32.24 2.46
N GLN A 607 15.66 32.77 1.35
CA GLN A 607 16.13 34.16 1.26
C GLN A 607 15.02 35.18 0.98
N HIS A 608 13.91 34.80 0.33
CA HIS A 608 12.91 35.75 -0.17
C HIS A 608 11.46 35.49 0.31
N VAL A 609 11.08 34.23 0.51
CA VAL A 609 9.69 33.82 0.85
C VAL A 609 9.49 33.73 2.36
N PHE A 610 10.55 33.48 3.14
CA PHE A 610 10.49 33.38 4.61
C PHE A 610 11.23 34.52 5.36
N SER A 611 11.80 35.48 4.63
CA SER A 611 12.45 36.68 5.18
C SER A 611 11.53 37.90 5.24
N SER A 612 10.51 37.95 4.38
CA SER A 612 9.51 39.01 4.28
C SER A 612 8.38 38.86 5.32
N SER A 613 8.73 38.52 6.56
CA SER A 613 7.80 38.23 7.67
C SER A 613 8.43 38.57 9.02
N SER A 614 9.01 39.77 9.10
CA SER A 614 9.61 40.40 10.29
C SER A 614 8.95 41.74 10.57
#